data_AF-A0A2G8L1C0-F1
#
_entry.id   AF-A0A2G8L1C0-F1
#
_cell.length_a   1.000
_cell.length_b   1.000
_cell.length_c   1.000
_cell.angle_alpha   90.00
_cell.angle_beta   90.00
_cell.angle_gamma   90.00
#
_symmetry.space_group_name_H-M   'P 1'
#
loop_
_entity.id
_entity.type
_entity.pdbx_description
1 polymer ?
#
loop_
_entity_poly.entity_id
_entity_poly.type
_entity_poly.pdbx_seq_one_letter_code
_entity_poly.pdbx_strand_id
1 'polypeptide(L)'
;MDRTTSAVALVESESRPSGVQLVNTDRTNKMTDPMDLVALAKQVQKGDDFVKAVAGNKLMLIAEQIRHLQDKARQVLEEAKRDADLHHAACNIKKRPGHMYYLYLRDSGQRYFSILSPDEWGSSCPHEFIGAYRLEHDMTWTLAKDFERRGEEYKIVHQILSKHASLEYFPDSKMEGMVKDGVIPDKPSSGKNEDSKESEVPPPRDGGILPGH
;
A
#
# COMPACT_ATOMS: atom_id res chain seq x y z
N MET A 1 -35.52 -7.01 -12.50
CA MET A 1 -35.17 -8.06 -11.53
C MET A 1 -35.30 -9.39 -12.26
N ASP A 2 -34.21 -9.85 -12.86
CA ASP A 2 -34.21 -11.15 -13.54
C ASP A 2 -34.27 -12.26 -12.51
N ARG A 3 -35.41 -12.98 -12.46
CA ARG A 3 -35.47 -14.29 -11.83
C ARG A 3 -34.96 -15.29 -12.84
N THR A 4 -33.66 -15.52 -12.85
CA THR A 4 -33.10 -16.72 -13.47
C THR A 4 -33.63 -17.90 -12.67
N THR A 5 -34.65 -18.58 -13.18
CA THR A 5 -35.17 -19.82 -12.60
C THR A 5 -34.05 -20.83 -12.56
N SER A 6 -33.53 -21.12 -11.37
CA SER A 6 -32.50 -22.15 -11.13
C SER A 6 -33.14 -23.51 -11.46
N ALA A 7 -32.97 -23.96 -12.71
CA ALA A 7 -33.37 -25.28 -13.12
C ALA A 7 -32.36 -26.28 -12.53
N VAL A 8 -32.86 -27.25 -11.75
CA VAL A 8 -32.03 -28.31 -11.19
C VAL A 8 -31.46 -29.12 -12.35
N ALA A 9 -30.14 -29.07 -12.53
CA ALA A 9 -29.44 -29.89 -13.49
C ALA A 9 -29.40 -31.34 -12.98
N LEU A 10 -30.26 -32.19 -13.52
CA LEU A 10 -30.24 -33.62 -13.24
C LEU A 10 -29.18 -34.30 -14.10
N VAL A 11 -28.61 -35.38 -13.57
CA VAL A 11 -27.69 -36.23 -14.33
C VAL A 11 -28.43 -36.86 -15.50
N GLU A 12 -27.79 -36.86 -16.67
CA GLU A 12 -28.34 -37.48 -17.88
C GLU A 12 -28.62 -38.97 -17.65
N SER A 13 -29.80 -39.43 -18.08
CA SER A 13 -30.16 -40.83 -18.00
C SER A 13 -29.64 -41.60 -19.22
N GLU A 14 -28.74 -42.55 -19.01
CA GLU A 14 -28.27 -43.47 -20.05
C GLU A 14 -29.10 -44.77 -20.04
N SER A 15 -29.63 -45.16 -21.21
CA SER A 15 -30.47 -46.35 -21.37
C SER A 15 -29.65 -47.62 -21.65
N ARG A 16 -28.38 -47.46 -22.05
CA ARG A 16 -27.46 -48.56 -22.39
C ARG A 16 -26.08 -48.38 -21.75
N PRO A 17 -25.96 -48.36 -20.42
CA PRO A 17 -24.67 -48.27 -19.76
C PRO A 17 -23.76 -49.43 -20.23
N SER A 18 -22.55 -49.11 -20.68
CA SER A 18 -21.60 -50.09 -21.25
C SER A 18 -22.14 -50.89 -22.45
N GLY A 19 -23.11 -50.36 -23.20
CA GLY A 19 -23.68 -51.00 -24.39
C GLY A 19 -24.77 -52.05 -24.12
N VAL A 20 -25.12 -52.31 -22.86
CA VAL A 20 -26.14 -53.31 -22.48
C VAL A 20 -27.45 -52.60 -22.17
N GLN A 21 -28.55 -53.03 -22.81
CA GLN A 21 -29.89 -52.45 -22.61
C GLN A 21 -30.39 -52.76 -21.20
N LEU A 22 -30.72 -51.72 -20.42
CA LEU A 22 -31.38 -51.87 -19.12
C LEU A 22 -32.75 -52.54 -19.30
N VAL A 23 -33.01 -53.58 -18.49
CA VAL A 23 -34.22 -54.43 -18.58
C VAL A 23 -35.49 -53.66 -18.21
N ASN A 24 -35.37 -52.55 -17.47
CA ASN A 24 -36.45 -51.61 -17.17
C ASN A 24 -35.86 -50.24 -16.77
N THR A 25 -35.72 -49.33 -17.73
CA THR A 25 -35.19 -47.97 -17.55
C THR A 25 -35.98 -47.16 -16.53
N ASP A 26 -37.31 -47.34 -16.47
CA ASP A 26 -38.19 -46.60 -15.55
C ASP A 26 -38.01 -47.04 -14.09
N ARG A 27 -37.55 -48.27 -13.85
CA ARG A 27 -37.28 -48.80 -12.52
C ARG A 27 -35.85 -48.50 -12.05
N THR A 28 -34.90 -48.36 -12.98
CA THR A 28 -33.50 -48.04 -12.66
C THR A 28 -33.25 -46.55 -12.49
N ASN A 29 -34.02 -45.69 -13.18
CA ASN A 29 -33.95 -44.24 -13.06
C ASN A 29 -35.00 -43.66 -12.09
N LYS A 30 -35.56 -44.52 -11.22
CA LYS A 30 -36.69 -44.16 -10.37
C LYS A 30 -36.26 -43.18 -9.29
N MET A 31 -36.69 -41.93 -9.42
CA MET A 31 -36.90 -41.06 -8.26
C MET A 31 -38.02 -41.69 -7.46
N THR A 32 -37.71 -42.17 -6.25
CA THR A 32 -38.60 -43.02 -5.44
C THR A 32 -39.90 -42.29 -5.05
N ASP A 33 -39.89 -40.95 -5.02
CA ASP A 33 -41.01 -40.05 -4.71
C ASP A 33 -40.87 -38.74 -5.53
N PRO A 34 -41.92 -38.25 -6.22
CA PRO A 34 -41.94 -36.91 -6.84
C PRO A 34 -41.50 -35.77 -5.91
N MET A 35 -41.67 -35.91 -4.59
CA MET A 35 -41.19 -34.94 -3.60
C MET A 35 -39.66 -34.86 -3.49
N ASP A 36 -38.93 -35.88 -3.96
CA ASP A 36 -37.46 -35.93 -3.92
C ASP A 36 -36.84 -34.87 -4.84
N LEU A 37 -37.42 -34.63 -6.03
CA LEU A 37 -36.98 -33.54 -6.92
C LEU A 37 -37.14 -32.17 -6.26
N VAL A 38 -38.24 -31.97 -5.53
CA VAL A 38 -38.49 -30.73 -4.78
C VAL A 38 -37.52 -30.59 -3.61
N ALA A 39 -37.19 -31.68 -2.92
CA ALA A 39 -36.19 -31.69 -1.86
C ALA A 39 -34.79 -31.36 -2.39
N LEU A 40 -34.40 -31.93 -3.53
CA LEU A 40 -33.14 -31.62 -4.22
C LEU A 40 -33.09 -30.15 -4.64
N ALA A 41 -34.15 -29.63 -5.25
CA ALA A 41 -34.23 -28.22 -5.62
C ALA A 41 -34.05 -27.29 -4.41
N LYS A 42 -34.68 -27.61 -3.27
CA LYS A 42 -34.51 -26.86 -2.03
C LYS A 42 -33.08 -26.93 -1.51
N GLN A 43 -32.41 -28.08 -1.62
CA GLN A 43 -31.02 -28.23 -1.19
C GLN A 43 -30.06 -27.41 -2.06
N VAL A 44 -30.22 -27.44 -3.39
CA VAL A 44 -29.44 -26.63 -4.31
C VAL A 44 -29.64 -25.14 -4.01
N GLN A 45 -30.89 -24.69 -3.86
CA GLN A 45 -31.19 -23.31 -3.49
C GLN A 45 -30.52 -22.90 -2.17
N LYS A 46 -30.57 -23.78 -1.15
CA LYS A 46 -29.90 -23.52 0.14
C LYS A 46 -28.38 -23.40 -0.03
N GLY A 47 -27.78 -24.23 -0.89
CA GLY A 47 -26.36 -24.15 -1.23
C GLY A 47 -26.01 -22.80 -1.87
N ASP A 48 -26.79 -22.36 -2.86
CA ASP A 48 -26.62 -21.06 -3.52
C ASP A 48 -26.75 -19.90 -2.53
N ASP A 49 -27.72 -19.97 -1.61
CA ASP A 49 -27.92 -18.95 -0.58
C ASP A 49 -26.71 -18.88 0.37
N PHE A 50 -26.14 -20.01 0.76
CA PHE A 50 -24.90 -20.04 1.56
C PHE A 50 -23.71 -19.47 0.80
N VAL A 51 -23.53 -19.83 -0.48
CA VAL A 51 -22.43 -19.31 -1.30
C VAL A 51 -22.55 -17.79 -1.44
N LYS A 52 -23.76 -17.27 -1.70
CA LYS A 52 -24.02 -15.83 -1.76
C LYS A 52 -23.71 -15.15 -0.42
N ALA A 53 -24.15 -15.71 0.70
CA ALA A 53 -23.88 -15.16 2.01
C ALA A 53 -22.37 -15.14 2.34
N VAL A 54 -21.65 -16.23 2.06
CA VAL A 54 -20.19 -16.32 2.27
C VAL A 54 -19.44 -15.34 1.36
N ALA A 55 -19.81 -15.27 0.08
CA ALA A 55 -19.21 -14.33 -0.86
C ALA A 55 -19.46 -12.87 -0.41
N GLY A 56 -20.68 -12.56 0.01
CA GLY A 56 -21.05 -11.25 0.57
C GLY A 56 -20.19 -10.87 1.77
N ASN A 57 -20.05 -11.76 2.76
CA ASN A 57 -19.21 -11.52 3.94
C ASN A 57 -17.73 -11.28 3.59
N LYS A 58 -17.17 -12.06 2.64
CA LYS A 58 -15.79 -11.86 2.18
C LYS A 58 -15.61 -10.53 1.45
N LEU A 59 -16.58 -10.14 0.61
CA LEU A 59 -16.55 -8.84 -0.07
C LEU A 59 -16.70 -7.68 0.90
N MET A 60 -17.49 -7.82 1.97
CA MET A 60 -17.57 -6.82 3.04
C MET A 60 -16.23 -6.63 3.75
N LEU A 61 -15.53 -7.73 4.08
CA LEU A 61 -14.19 -7.65 4.67
C LEU A 61 -13.19 -6.94 3.75
N ILE A 62 -13.20 -7.28 2.46
CA ILE A 62 -12.32 -6.63 1.47
C ILE A 62 -12.65 -5.14 1.37
N ALA A 63 -13.93 -4.77 1.36
CA ALA A 63 -14.34 -3.37 1.33
C ALA A 63 -13.85 -2.59 2.55
N GLU A 64 -13.92 -3.19 3.75
CA GLU A 64 -13.37 -2.61 4.98
C GLU A 64 -11.85 -2.43 4.90
N GLN A 65 -11.12 -3.42 4.40
CA GLN A 65 -9.67 -3.32 4.19
C GLN A 65 -9.31 -2.21 3.20
N ILE A 66 -10.04 -2.09 2.08
CA ILE A 66 -9.83 -1.02 1.10
C ILE A 66 -10.04 0.34 1.77
N ARG A 67 -11.09 0.50 2.58
CA ARG A 67 -11.36 1.74 3.31
C ARG A 67 -10.19 2.08 4.23
N HIS A 68 -9.68 1.13 5.01
CA HIS A 68 -8.51 1.34 5.86
C HIS A 68 -7.26 1.74 5.07
N LEU A 69 -7.03 1.13 3.90
CA LEU A 69 -5.92 1.52 3.03
C LEU A 69 -6.07 2.95 2.50
N GLN A 70 -7.28 3.34 2.12
CA GLN A 70 -7.57 4.72 1.70
C GLN A 70 -7.34 5.72 2.83
N ASP A 71 -7.79 5.41 4.06
CA ASP A 71 -7.59 6.26 5.23
C ASP A 71 -6.10 6.41 5.55
N LYS A 72 -5.33 5.30 5.53
CA LYS A 72 -3.87 5.34 5.68
C LYS A 72 -3.19 6.17 4.59
N ALA A 73 -3.61 6.03 3.33
CA ALA A 73 -3.04 6.81 2.24
C ALA A 73 -3.28 8.32 2.42
N ARG A 74 -4.49 8.73 2.87
CA ARG A 74 -4.76 10.14 3.19
C ARG A 74 -3.88 10.65 4.32
N GLN A 75 -3.74 9.87 5.39
CA GLN A 75 -2.87 10.22 6.51
C GLN A 75 -1.42 10.42 6.06
N VAL A 76 -0.86 9.50 5.26
CA VAL A 76 0.51 9.61 4.74
C VAL A 76 0.69 10.88 3.90
N LEU A 77 -0.30 11.24 3.07
CA LEU A 77 -0.25 12.47 2.26
C LEU A 77 -0.32 13.74 3.11
N GLU A 78 -1.16 13.76 4.14
CA GLU A 78 -1.25 14.88 5.09
C GLU A 78 0.05 15.04 5.88
N GLU A 79 0.63 13.93 6.33
CA GLU A 79 1.91 13.91 7.02
C GLU A 79 3.04 14.43 6.11
N ALA A 80 3.14 13.92 4.89
CA ALA A 80 4.13 14.36 3.91
C ALA A 80 3.99 15.86 3.57
N LYS A 81 2.76 16.35 3.39
CA LYS A 81 2.51 17.77 3.14
C LYS A 81 2.96 18.62 4.32
N ARG A 82 2.58 18.24 5.54
CA ARG A 82 2.98 18.93 6.77
C ARG A 82 4.51 18.92 6.94
N ASP A 83 5.16 17.79 6.71
CA ASP A 83 6.63 17.68 6.78
C ASP A 83 7.30 18.57 5.74
N ALA A 84 6.77 18.61 4.50
CA ALA A 84 7.27 19.52 3.46
C ALA A 84 7.07 20.99 3.85
N ASP A 85 5.92 21.37 4.39
CA ASP A 85 5.65 22.73 4.86
C ASP A 85 6.63 23.15 5.98
N LEU A 86 6.90 22.25 6.93
CA LEU A 86 7.87 22.48 8.00
C LEU A 86 9.30 22.54 7.45
N HIS A 87 9.67 21.71 6.49
CA HIS A 87 10.98 21.80 5.84
C HIS A 87 11.19 23.14 5.13
N HIS A 88 10.16 23.64 4.44
CA HIS A 88 10.20 24.94 3.76
C HIS A 88 10.04 26.16 4.67
N ALA A 89 9.55 25.99 5.90
CA ALA A 89 9.44 27.09 6.86
C ALA A 89 10.81 27.76 7.07
N ALA A 90 10.80 29.10 7.06
CA ALA A 90 12.01 29.91 7.12
C ALA A 90 12.83 29.57 8.36
N CYS A 91 14.16 29.45 8.20
CA CYS A 91 15.04 29.13 9.30
C CYS A 91 16.43 29.69 9.04
N ASN A 92 16.97 30.42 10.01
CA ASN A 92 18.32 31.01 9.92
C ASN A 92 19.41 30.04 10.41
N ILE A 93 19.04 28.82 10.77
CA ILE A 93 19.93 27.81 11.36
C ILE A 93 19.82 26.53 10.54
N LYS A 94 20.95 25.82 10.38
CA LYS A 94 20.93 24.49 9.75
C LYS A 94 20.16 23.51 10.64
N LYS A 95 19.08 22.95 10.10
CA LYS A 95 18.27 21.92 10.74
C LYS A 95 19.11 20.64 10.93
N ARG A 96 19.12 20.08 12.13
CA ARG A 96 19.87 18.89 12.53
C ARG A 96 18.92 17.89 13.18
N PRO A 97 18.92 16.62 12.75
CA PRO A 97 18.15 15.57 13.43
C PRO A 97 18.46 15.49 14.93
N GLY A 98 17.47 15.09 15.71
CA GLY A 98 17.51 14.99 17.17
C GLY A 98 17.26 16.31 17.92
N HIS A 99 17.25 17.46 17.23
CA HIS A 99 17.05 18.75 17.87
C HIS A 99 15.59 19.21 17.88
N MET A 100 15.28 20.02 18.89
CA MET A 100 14.00 20.72 19.04
C MET A 100 14.02 22.05 18.29
N TYR A 101 12.91 22.34 17.64
CA TYR A 101 12.64 23.56 16.91
C TYR A 101 11.24 24.08 17.26
N TYR A 102 11.13 25.38 17.44
CA TYR A 102 9.90 26.05 17.83
C TYR A 102 9.42 26.92 16.67
N LEU A 103 8.22 26.64 16.19
CA LEU A 103 7.60 27.33 15.06
C LEU A 103 6.81 28.54 15.55
N TYR A 104 7.08 29.68 14.94
CA TYR A 104 6.42 30.95 15.23
C TYR A 104 5.80 31.56 13.98
N LEU A 105 4.79 32.41 14.18
CA LEU A 105 4.14 33.20 13.14
C LEU A 105 4.38 34.69 13.38
N ARG A 106 5.01 35.36 12.40
CA ARG A 106 5.17 36.82 12.42
C ARG A 106 3.86 37.50 12.03
N ASP A 107 3.72 38.78 12.40
CA ASP A 107 2.59 39.62 11.98
C ASP A 107 2.44 39.72 10.45
N SER A 108 3.55 39.55 9.71
CA SER A 108 3.53 39.46 8.23
C SER A 108 2.90 38.18 7.68
N GLY A 109 2.53 37.22 8.53
CA GLY A 109 2.06 35.90 8.16
C GLY A 109 3.19 34.89 7.87
N GLN A 110 4.46 35.29 7.97
CA GLN A 110 5.58 34.38 7.72
C GLN A 110 5.80 33.42 8.90
N ARG A 111 5.81 32.12 8.59
CA ARG A 111 6.20 31.07 9.53
C ARG A 111 7.71 30.87 9.54
N TYR A 112 8.30 30.79 10.72
CA TYR A 112 9.73 30.53 10.86
C TYR A 112 10.06 29.69 12.09
N PHE A 113 11.16 28.95 12.01
CA PHE A 113 11.70 28.15 13.11
C PHE A 113 12.75 28.90 13.91
N SER A 114 12.69 28.75 15.23
CA SER A 114 13.71 29.13 16.20
C SER A 114 14.18 27.91 17.00
N ILE A 115 15.37 27.98 17.58
CA ILE A 115 15.84 27.02 18.59
C ILE A 115 15.36 27.41 20.01
N LEU A 116 14.96 28.66 20.21
CA LEU A 116 14.47 29.17 21.48
C LEU A 116 12.99 28.88 21.65
N SER A 117 12.64 28.33 22.81
CA SER A 117 11.28 28.07 23.28
C SER A 117 10.56 29.35 23.73
N PRO A 118 9.22 29.35 23.83
CA PRO A 118 8.48 30.51 24.37
C PRO A 118 8.95 30.93 25.76
N ASP A 119 9.33 29.97 26.61
CA ASP A 119 9.81 30.23 27.97
C ASP A 119 11.18 30.91 27.96
N GLU A 120 12.08 30.50 27.05
CA GLU A 120 13.41 31.12 26.89
C GLU A 120 13.34 32.51 26.28
N TRP A 121 12.35 32.78 25.43
CA TRP A 121 12.09 34.12 24.92
C TRP A 121 11.58 35.08 26.00
N GLY A 122 10.92 34.57 27.04
CA GLY A 122 10.28 35.36 28.08
C GLY A 122 9.32 36.41 27.50
N SER A 123 9.24 37.57 28.16
CA SER A 123 8.38 38.70 27.73
C SER A 123 8.77 39.33 26.40
N SER A 124 9.90 38.91 25.81
CA SER A 124 10.42 39.44 24.55
C SER A 124 10.05 38.59 23.34
N CYS A 125 9.24 37.54 23.49
CA CYS A 125 8.72 36.77 22.36
C CYS A 125 7.82 37.67 21.51
N PRO A 126 8.23 38.11 20.31
CA PRO A 126 7.47 39.09 19.55
C PRO A 126 6.33 38.46 18.73
N HIS A 127 6.33 37.12 18.62
CA HIS A 127 5.57 36.40 17.61
C HIS A 127 4.75 35.27 18.23
N GLU A 128 3.62 34.94 17.59
CA GLU A 128 2.71 33.89 18.04
C GLU A 128 3.39 32.52 17.98
N PHE A 129 3.29 31.75 19.05
CA PHE A 129 3.82 30.38 19.11
C PHE A 129 2.83 29.39 18.50
N ILE A 130 3.28 28.64 17.50
CA ILE A 130 2.46 27.68 16.76
C ILE A 130 2.69 26.25 17.26
N GLY A 131 3.93 25.88 17.59
CA GLY A 131 4.22 24.54 18.10
C GLY A 131 5.71 24.23 18.22
N ALA A 132 6.01 23.22 19.02
CA ALA A 132 7.36 22.69 19.21
C ALA A 132 7.49 21.35 18.50
N TYR A 133 8.55 21.17 17.71
CA TYR A 133 8.77 19.99 16.88
C TYR A 133 10.20 19.47 17.06
N ARG A 134 10.36 18.15 17.04
CA ARG A 134 11.67 17.50 16.90
C ARG A 134 11.86 17.06 15.46
N LEU A 135 13.02 17.36 14.90
CA LEU A 135 13.41 16.76 13.63
C LEU A 135 13.97 15.37 13.91
N GLU A 136 13.35 14.34 13.35
CA GLU A 136 13.79 12.94 13.54
C GLU A 136 14.94 12.57 12.58
N HIS A 137 15.55 11.41 12.82
CA HIS A 137 16.66 10.90 12.00
C HIS A 137 16.26 10.50 10.58
N ASP A 138 14.98 10.16 10.38
CA ASP A 138 14.38 9.91 9.06
C ASP A 138 13.90 11.20 8.36
N MET A 139 14.26 12.37 8.91
CA MET A 139 13.86 13.70 8.44
C MET A 139 12.36 14.01 8.54
N THR A 140 11.59 13.21 9.27
CA THR A 140 10.20 13.56 9.62
C THR A 140 10.15 14.51 10.82
N TRP A 141 9.04 15.24 10.96
CA TRP A 141 8.83 16.12 12.10
C TRP A 141 7.84 15.50 13.09
N THR A 142 8.28 15.31 14.34
CA THR A 142 7.39 14.92 15.43
C THR A 142 7.00 16.14 16.25
N LEU A 143 5.71 16.36 16.47
CA LEU A 143 5.23 17.42 17.35
C LEU A 143 5.48 17.03 18.82
N ALA A 144 5.80 18.01 19.68
CA ALA A 144 6.17 17.75 21.07
C ALA A 144 5.13 16.98 21.88
N LYS A 145 3.84 17.19 21.57
CA LYS A 145 2.74 16.46 22.21
C LYS A 145 2.76 14.95 21.91
N ASP A 146 3.39 14.54 20.81
CA ASP A 146 3.40 13.17 20.32
C ASP A 146 4.66 12.38 20.74
N PHE A 147 5.57 12.99 21.51
CA PHE A 147 6.82 12.34 21.90
C PHE A 147 6.62 11.10 22.75
N GLU A 148 5.73 11.14 23.73
CA GLU A 148 5.47 9.98 24.60
C GLU A 148 4.90 8.83 23.77
N ARG A 149 3.85 9.11 22.98
CA ARG A 149 3.21 8.14 22.09
C ARG A 149 4.23 7.48 21.15
N ARG A 150 5.07 8.27 20.46
CA ARG A 150 6.11 7.70 19.58
C ARG A 150 7.15 6.90 20.36
N GLY A 151 7.48 7.33 21.59
CA GLY A 151 8.36 6.60 22.49
C GLY A 151 7.78 5.23 22.89
N GLU A 152 6.49 5.16 23.20
CA GLU A 152 5.78 3.92 23.49
C GLU A 152 5.71 2.99 22.27
N GLU A 153 5.37 3.52 21.10
CA GLU A 153 5.37 2.79 19.83
C GLU A 153 6.76 2.17 19.57
N TYR A 154 7.84 2.95 19.76
CA TYR A 154 9.21 2.45 19.61
C TYR A 154 9.57 1.35 20.62
N LYS A 155 9.15 1.50 21.88
CA LYS A 155 9.35 0.46 22.92
C LYS A 155 8.65 -0.84 22.53
N ILE A 156 7.42 -0.77 22.02
CA ILE A 156 6.66 -1.95 21.58
C ILE A 156 7.36 -2.63 20.41
N VAL A 157 7.77 -1.87 19.39
CA VAL A 157 8.51 -2.41 18.23
C VAL A 157 9.81 -3.08 18.69
N HIS A 158 10.58 -2.43 19.55
CA HIS A 158 11.81 -2.99 20.11
C HIS A 158 11.54 -4.26 20.94
N GLN A 159 10.45 -4.31 21.69
CA GLN A 159 10.06 -5.51 22.45
C GLN A 159 9.72 -6.68 21.50
N ILE A 160 9.02 -6.43 20.40
CA ILE A 160 8.70 -7.45 19.40
C ILE A 160 9.98 -7.94 18.73
N LEU A 161 10.85 -7.03 18.30
CA LEU A 161 12.13 -7.36 17.66
C LEU A 161 13.05 -8.15 18.58
N SER A 162 13.19 -7.75 19.85
CA SER A 162 14.04 -8.45 20.82
C SER A 162 13.52 -9.86 21.14
N LYS A 163 12.20 -10.05 21.24
CA LYS A 163 11.59 -11.38 21.39
C LYS A 163 11.84 -12.27 20.16
N HIS A 164 11.86 -11.70 18.96
CA HIS A 164 12.02 -12.47 17.71
C HIS A 164 13.48 -12.63 17.26
N ALA A 165 14.40 -11.74 17.66
CA ALA A 165 15.84 -11.86 17.42
C ALA A 165 16.48 -13.02 18.20
N SER A 166 15.73 -13.64 19.11
CA SER A 166 16.10 -14.86 19.81
C SER A 166 15.89 -16.14 18.97
N LEU A 167 15.36 -16.03 17.75
CA LEU A 167 15.20 -17.14 16.81
C LEU A 167 16.15 -16.96 15.61
N GLU A 168 17.24 -17.74 15.67
CA GLU A 168 18.03 -18.27 14.56
C GLU A 168 19.09 -17.37 13.90
N TYR A 169 20.29 -17.37 14.50
CA TYR A 169 21.53 -17.41 13.73
C TYR A 169 21.95 -18.87 13.59
N PHE A 170 21.61 -19.50 12.46
CA PHE A 170 22.27 -20.73 12.03
C PHE A 170 23.42 -20.33 11.10
N PRO A 171 24.70 -20.37 11.55
CA PRO A 171 25.81 -20.18 10.64
C PRO A 171 25.78 -21.31 9.61
N ASP A 172 25.81 -20.92 8.33
CA ASP A 172 25.70 -21.77 7.15
C ASP A 172 26.40 -23.13 7.30
N SER A 173 25.60 -24.20 7.29
CA SER A 173 26.09 -25.54 7.00
C SER A 173 26.40 -25.60 5.50
N LYS A 174 27.66 -25.32 5.17
CA LYS A 174 28.40 -25.71 3.95
C LYS A 174 27.55 -26.45 2.89
N MET A 175 26.92 -25.72 1.96
CA MET A 175 26.38 -26.31 0.73
C MET A 175 27.53 -26.52 -0.26
N GLU A 176 28.19 -27.67 -0.13
CA GLU A 176 29.21 -28.15 -1.06
C GLU A 176 28.54 -29.04 -2.12
N GLY A 177 28.47 -28.55 -3.37
CA GLY A 177 28.30 -29.40 -4.55
C GLY A 177 26.99 -29.25 -5.32
N MET A 178 27.05 -28.52 -6.44
CA MET A 178 26.69 -28.97 -7.81
C MET A 178 26.58 -27.75 -8.73
N VAL A 179 27.71 -27.34 -9.32
CA VAL A 179 27.71 -26.70 -10.63
C VAL A 179 28.59 -27.57 -11.50
N LYS A 180 27.96 -28.47 -12.26
CA LYS A 180 28.58 -29.13 -13.40
C LYS A 180 27.88 -28.64 -14.66
N ASP A 181 28.70 -28.04 -15.51
CA ASP A 181 28.55 -27.91 -16.95
C ASP A 181 27.38 -27.06 -17.47
N GLY A 182 27.60 -25.74 -17.43
CA GLY A 182 26.93 -24.76 -18.27
C GLY A 182 27.97 -23.87 -18.94
N VAL A 183 28.73 -24.44 -19.88
CA VAL A 183 29.64 -23.68 -20.76
C VAL A 183 28.78 -22.73 -21.61
N ILE A 184 28.91 -21.43 -21.40
CA ILE A 184 28.53 -20.41 -22.38
C ILE A 184 29.83 -19.71 -22.78
N PRO A 185 30.28 -19.85 -24.04
CA PRO A 185 31.57 -19.31 -24.47
C PRO A 185 31.53 -17.79 -24.57
N ASP A 186 32.53 -17.14 -23.98
CA ASP A 186 32.90 -15.76 -24.27
C ASP A 186 33.30 -15.60 -25.74
N LYS A 187 32.78 -14.57 -26.38
CA LYS A 187 33.50 -13.93 -27.48
C LYS A 187 33.32 -12.42 -27.44
N PRO A 188 34.41 -11.63 -27.38
CA PRO A 188 34.37 -10.20 -27.54
C PRO A 188 34.41 -9.84 -29.03
N SER A 189 33.66 -8.82 -29.43
CA SER A 189 33.84 -8.20 -30.74
C SER A 189 33.39 -6.75 -30.71
N SER A 190 34.39 -5.88 -30.82
CA SER A 190 34.33 -4.47 -31.17
C SER A 190 33.50 -4.19 -32.44
N GLY A 191 32.90 -2.99 -32.51
CA GLY A 191 33.10 -2.13 -33.67
C GLY A 191 31.88 -1.46 -34.30
N LYS A 192 31.87 -0.13 -34.16
CA LYS A 192 31.48 0.93 -35.11
C LYS A 192 30.07 1.57 -35.03
N ASN A 193 30.12 2.81 -34.52
CA ASN A 193 29.52 4.08 -35.00
C ASN A 193 28.50 4.05 -36.14
N GLU A 194 27.41 4.80 -35.96
CA GLU A 194 26.97 6.00 -36.72
C GLU A 194 25.59 6.41 -36.15
N ASP A 195 25.45 7.56 -35.47
CA ASP A 195 25.24 8.92 -35.99
C ASP A 195 23.74 9.30 -36.07
N SER A 196 23.46 10.58 -35.79
CA SER A 196 22.22 11.34 -36.05
C SER A 196 21.00 11.18 -35.10
N LYS A 197 20.88 12.06 -34.09
CA LYS A 197 20.18 13.36 -34.23
C LYS A 197 19.98 14.04 -32.87
N GLU A 198 20.76 15.10 -32.69
CA GLU A 198 20.63 16.14 -31.67
C GLU A 198 19.46 17.07 -32.07
N SER A 199 18.48 17.23 -31.19
CA SER A 199 17.39 18.21 -31.37
C SER A 199 17.82 19.54 -30.79
N GLU A 200 18.28 20.41 -31.67
CA GLU A 200 18.69 21.79 -31.41
C GLU A 200 17.47 22.65 -30.97
N VAL A 201 17.59 23.28 -29.80
CA VAL A 201 16.64 24.27 -29.27
C VAL A 201 17.08 25.65 -29.79
N PRO A 202 16.21 26.45 -30.44
CA PRO A 202 16.62 27.74 -30.96
C PRO A 202 16.81 28.79 -29.85
N PRO A 203 17.79 29.71 -29.98
CA PRO A 203 18.08 30.73 -28.97
C PRO A 203 17.03 31.85 -28.93
N PRO A 204 16.92 32.57 -27.79
CA PRO A 204 15.98 33.67 -27.64
C PRO A 204 16.38 34.87 -28.52
N ARG A 205 15.39 35.48 -29.17
CA ARG A 205 15.57 36.69 -29.97
C ARG A 205 15.83 37.88 -29.06
N ASP A 206 17.03 38.43 -29.18
CA ASP A 206 17.43 39.73 -28.67
C ASP A 206 16.76 40.81 -29.53
N GLY A 207 15.77 41.50 -28.96
CA GLY A 207 15.01 42.57 -29.61
C GLY A 207 15.46 43.91 -29.03
N GLY A 208 16.36 44.56 -29.77
CA GLY A 208 17.00 45.81 -29.41
C GLY A 208 16.07 46.99 -29.14
N ILE A 209 16.57 47.80 -28.22
CA ILE A 209 16.34 49.23 -27.99
C ILE A 209 16.07 50.01 -29.29
N LEU A 210 15.00 50.82 -29.29
CA LEU A 210 14.91 52.04 -30.10
C LEU A 210 14.86 53.25 -29.16
N PRO A 211 15.56 54.36 -29.48
CA PRO A 211 15.52 55.60 -28.72
C PRO A 211 14.30 56.45 -29.11
N GLY A 212 14.00 57.45 -28.27
CA GLY A 212 12.69 58.08 -28.20
C GLY A 212 12.35 59.16 -29.22
N HIS A 213 11.10 59.62 -29.09
CA HIS A 213 10.71 61.02 -29.18
C HIS A 213 9.39 61.25 -28.44
#